data_AF-M6W5Q3-F1
#
_entry.id   AF-M6W5Q3-F1
#
_cell.length_a   1.000
_cell.length_b   1.000
_cell.length_c   1.000
_cell.angle_alpha   90.00
_cell.angle_beta   90.00
_cell.angle_gamma   90.00
#
_symmetry.space_group_name_H-M   'P 1'
#
loop_
_entity.id
_entity.type
_entity.pdbx_description
1 polymer ?
#
loop_
_entity_poly.entity_id
_entity_poly.type
_entity_poly.pdbx_seq_one_letter_code
_entity_poly.pdbx_strand_id
1 'polypeptide(L)'
;VDTISNTINEWTGKNPGYPIVTNDLGYKTGDYDPRATGTKEAKDAGYYQHHKNGNAIDLSYMSTPGVDPTGRNYDENKAYDRDKTIEYIKTISRNIPEGVNGFVKFNDLEVHKYFDKNKLPNLYMTSDKPGGKVMHSNHLHLELSSLPKVK
;
A
#
# COMPACT_ATOMS: atom_id res chain seq x y z
N VAL A 1 4.73 -4.91 11.08
CA VAL A 1 3.53 -5.36 11.81
C VAL A 1 2.95 -4.23 12.66
N ASP A 2 3.73 -3.61 13.54
CA ASP A 2 3.27 -2.53 14.43
C ASP A 2 2.59 -1.38 13.69
N THR A 3 3.21 -0.86 12.62
CA THR A 3 2.62 0.19 11.77
C THR A 3 1.21 -0.16 11.32
N ILE A 4 1.00 -1.38 10.84
CA ILE A 4 -0.29 -1.82 10.28
C ILE A 4 -1.29 -2.09 11.39
N SER A 5 -0.87 -2.73 12.48
CA SER A 5 -1.77 -3.01 13.62
C SER A 5 -2.27 -1.71 14.25
N ASN A 6 -1.38 -0.74 14.46
CA ASN A 6 -1.75 0.56 15.01
C ASN A 6 -2.60 1.37 14.04
N THR A 7 -2.29 1.31 12.74
CA THR A 7 -3.13 1.91 11.69
C THR A 7 -4.54 1.32 11.71
N ILE A 8 -4.69 -0.01 11.76
CA ILE A 8 -6.00 -0.68 11.82
C ILE A 8 -6.77 -0.24 13.08
N ASN A 9 -6.11 -0.23 14.24
CA ASN A 9 -6.74 0.17 15.50
C ASN A 9 -7.22 1.63 15.47
N GLU A 10 -6.39 2.56 14.99
CA GLU A 10 -6.80 3.97 14.89
C GLU A 10 -7.90 4.15 13.83
N TRP A 11 -7.75 3.49 12.68
CA TRP A 11 -8.64 3.64 11.55
C TRP A 11 -10.04 3.12 11.85
N THR A 12 -10.15 1.90 12.38
CA THR A 12 -11.45 1.27 12.69
C THR A 12 -12.24 2.05 13.74
N GLY A 13 -11.55 2.72 14.68
CA GLY A 13 -12.21 3.60 15.67
C GLY A 13 -12.79 4.88 15.06
N LYS A 14 -12.17 5.44 14.02
CA LYS A 14 -12.59 6.70 13.37
C LYS A 14 -13.47 6.49 12.13
N ASN A 15 -13.29 5.36 11.46
CA ASN A 15 -13.88 5.03 10.17
C ASN A 15 -14.47 3.60 10.17
N PRO A 16 -15.42 3.29 11.07
CA PRO A 16 -15.93 1.92 11.24
C PRO A 16 -16.59 1.33 9.98
N GLY A 17 -17.05 2.17 9.06
CA GLY A 17 -17.63 1.74 7.78
C GLY A 17 -16.61 1.43 6.68
N TYR A 18 -15.34 1.81 6.84
CA TYR A 18 -14.30 1.67 5.81
C TYR A 18 -13.34 0.54 6.19
N PRO A 19 -13.61 -0.71 5.79
CA PRO A 19 -12.70 -1.82 6.09
C PRO A 19 -11.36 -1.63 5.38
N ILE A 20 -10.28 -1.95 6.08
CA ILE A 20 -8.95 -2.07 5.47
C ILE A 20 -8.83 -3.47 4.89
N VAL A 21 -8.64 -3.58 3.58
CA VAL A 21 -8.32 -4.85 2.93
C VAL A 21 -6.82 -4.90 2.71
N THR A 22 -6.16 -5.81 3.42
CA THR A 22 -4.73 -6.12 3.22
C THR A 22 -4.63 -7.26 2.20
N ASN A 23 -3.89 -7.07 1.10
CA ASN A 23 -3.74 -8.10 0.09
C ASN A 23 -2.46 -8.92 0.32
N ASP A 24 -1.29 -8.27 0.23
CA ASP A 24 0.01 -8.97 0.24
C ASP A 24 0.97 -8.34 1.25
N LEU A 25 1.24 -9.01 2.37
CA LEU A 25 2.19 -8.58 3.42
C LEU A 25 3.61 -9.18 3.25
N GLY A 26 3.73 -10.28 2.51
CA GLY A 26 4.94 -11.11 2.42
C GLY A 26 4.83 -12.47 3.13
N TYR A 27 5.66 -13.44 2.74
CA TYR A 27 5.65 -14.79 3.32
C TYR A 27 6.36 -14.84 4.68
N LYS A 28 5.95 -15.81 5.54
CA LYS A 28 6.45 -15.98 6.91
C LYS A 28 7.98 -16.07 7.02
N THR A 29 8.67 -16.53 5.97
CA THR A 29 10.13 -16.67 5.90
C THR A 29 10.84 -15.47 5.25
N GLY A 30 10.11 -14.45 4.83
CA GLY A 30 10.55 -13.59 3.73
C GLY A 30 10.60 -14.37 2.41
N ASP A 31 11.06 -13.70 1.35
CA ASP A 31 11.14 -14.23 -0.03
C ASP A 31 9.79 -14.35 -0.79
N TYR A 32 9.86 -14.83 -2.04
CA TYR A 32 8.82 -14.82 -3.07
C TYR A 32 7.56 -15.67 -2.78
N ASP A 33 6.48 -15.45 -3.56
CA ASP A 33 5.32 -16.34 -3.58
C ASP A 33 5.69 -17.76 -4.02
N PRO A 34 5.58 -18.78 -3.14
CA PRO A 34 5.94 -20.15 -3.48
C PRO A 34 5.05 -20.73 -4.59
N ARG A 35 3.86 -20.15 -4.87
CA ARG A 35 3.02 -20.47 -6.04
C ARG A 35 3.52 -19.82 -7.34
N ALA A 36 4.38 -18.78 -7.27
CA ALA A 36 5.07 -18.23 -8.43
C ALA A 36 6.25 -19.11 -8.91
N THR A 37 6.50 -20.26 -8.29
CA THR A 37 7.64 -21.14 -8.63
C THR A 37 7.39 -22.18 -9.73
N GLY A 38 6.19 -22.26 -10.31
CA GLY A 38 5.87 -23.37 -11.21
C GLY A 38 6.23 -23.17 -12.69
N THR A 39 6.07 -21.97 -13.23
CA THR A 39 5.98 -21.79 -14.69
C THR A 39 6.87 -20.67 -15.21
N LYS A 40 7.28 -20.78 -16.48
CA LYS A 40 8.10 -19.78 -17.16
C LYS A 40 7.36 -18.45 -17.26
N GLU A 41 6.04 -18.48 -17.43
CA GLU A 41 5.18 -17.29 -17.47
C GLU A 41 5.21 -16.49 -16.16
N ALA A 42 5.23 -17.16 -15.00
CA ALA A 42 5.30 -16.48 -13.70
C ALA A 42 6.67 -15.82 -13.47
N LYS A 43 7.75 -16.44 -13.97
CA LYS A 43 9.11 -15.88 -13.94
C LYS A 43 9.25 -14.70 -14.90
N ASP A 44 8.77 -14.84 -16.13
CA ASP A 44 8.83 -13.80 -17.16
C ASP A 44 7.96 -12.57 -16.78
N ALA A 45 6.91 -12.77 -15.99
CA ALA A 45 6.05 -11.69 -15.47
C ALA A 45 6.62 -10.97 -14.24
N GLY A 46 7.72 -11.43 -13.64
CA GLY A 46 8.42 -10.73 -12.55
C GLY A 46 7.81 -10.89 -11.14
N TYR A 47 6.81 -11.76 -10.95
CA TYR A 47 6.10 -11.94 -9.67
C TYR A 47 7.00 -12.38 -8.49
N TYR A 48 8.21 -12.86 -8.76
CA TYR A 48 9.15 -13.39 -7.77
C TYR A 48 9.97 -12.33 -7.02
N GLN A 49 9.82 -11.03 -7.31
CA GLN A 49 10.64 -9.97 -6.71
C GLN A 49 9.94 -9.14 -5.62
N HIS A 50 8.69 -9.46 -5.29
CA HIS A 50 7.86 -8.62 -4.41
C HIS A 50 8.06 -8.97 -2.92
N HIS A 51 8.24 -7.94 -2.07
CA HIS A 51 8.10 -7.98 -0.61
C HIS A 51 9.14 -8.84 0.15
N LYS A 52 10.30 -9.07 -0.48
CA LYS A 52 11.34 -9.99 -0.01
C LYS A 52 11.84 -9.73 1.43
N ASN A 53 11.86 -8.49 1.89
CA ASN A 53 12.49 -8.10 3.16
C ASN A 53 11.50 -7.96 4.32
N GLY A 54 10.22 -8.31 4.13
CA GLY A 54 9.18 -8.18 5.17
C GLY A 54 8.88 -6.74 5.60
N ASN A 55 9.34 -5.75 4.82
CA ASN A 55 9.18 -4.31 5.05
C ASN A 55 8.13 -3.68 4.11
N ALA A 56 7.49 -4.48 3.25
CA ALA A 56 6.54 -4.01 2.24
C ALA A 56 5.19 -4.71 2.36
N ILE A 57 4.11 -3.98 2.05
CA ILE A 57 2.73 -4.48 2.06
C ILE A 57 1.89 -3.78 1.00
N ASP A 58 1.05 -4.55 0.31
CA ASP A 58 0.01 -4.05 -0.58
C ASP A 58 -1.30 -3.92 0.19
N LEU A 59 -1.81 -2.69 0.21
CA LEU A 59 -3.01 -2.27 0.90
C LEU A 59 -4.03 -1.81 -0.14
N SER A 60 -5.31 -2.13 0.05
CA SER A 60 -6.35 -1.51 -0.75
C SER A 60 -6.33 0.02 -0.55
N TYR A 61 -6.63 0.77 -1.61
CA TYR A 61 -7.16 2.11 -1.41
C TYR A 61 -8.54 2.05 -0.75
N MET A 62 -9.03 3.17 -0.23
CA MET A 62 -10.32 3.18 0.44
C MET A 62 -11.47 3.16 -0.56
N SER A 63 -12.49 2.36 -0.25
CA SER A 63 -13.72 2.27 -1.03
C SER A 63 -14.92 2.73 -0.19
N THR A 64 -15.86 3.42 -0.82
CA THR A 64 -17.08 3.96 -0.23
C THR A 64 -17.95 2.81 0.29
N PRO A 65 -18.36 2.82 1.57
CA PRO A 65 -19.15 1.75 2.15
C PRO A 65 -20.51 1.63 1.43
N GLY A 66 -20.93 0.40 1.13
CA GLY A 66 -22.17 0.13 0.41
C GLY A 66 -22.09 0.33 -1.11
N VAL A 67 -20.91 0.65 -1.66
CA VAL A 67 -20.64 0.60 -3.10
C VAL A 67 -19.70 -0.57 -3.38
N ASP A 68 -20.12 -1.48 -4.25
CA ASP A 68 -19.36 -2.70 -4.55
C ASP A 68 -18.00 -2.36 -5.19
N PRO A 69 -16.87 -2.72 -4.56
CA PRO A 69 -15.56 -2.51 -5.14
C PRO A 69 -15.31 -3.49 -6.28
N THR A 70 -14.74 -3.02 -7.38
CA THR A 70 -14.51 -3.84 -8.58
C THR A 70 -13.13 -4.51 -8.61
N GLY A 71 -12.25 -4.19 -7.66
CA GLY A 71 -10.83 -4.61 -7.68
C GLY A 71 -10.01 -3.99 -8.82
N ARG A 72 -10.60 -3.05 -9.57
CA ARG A 72 -9.99 -2.37 -10.72
C ARG A 72 -9.14 -1.19 -10.27
N ASN A 73 -8.55 -0.51 -11.24
CA ASN A 73 -7.83 0.73 -11.02
C ASN A 73 -8.73 1.82 -10.40
N TYR A 74 -8.12 2.76 -9.69
CA TYR A 74 -8.80 3.86 -9.01
C TYR A 74 -9.67 4.72 -9.95
N ASP A 75 -9.32 4.82 -11.23
CA ASP A 75 -10.02 5.58 -12.27
C ASP A 75 -11.21 4.81 -12.88
N GLU A 76 -11.27 3.49 -12.68
CA GLU A 76 -12.37 2.63 -13.12
C GLU A 76 -13.29 2.19 -11.97
N ASN A 77 -12.81 2.23 -10.73
CA ASN A 77 -13.57 1.77 -9.57
C ASN A 77 -14.48 2.89 -9.04
N LYS A 78 -15.79 2.74 -9.27
CA LYS A 78 -16.82 3.67 -8.77
C LYS A 78 -16.89 3.74 -7.24
N ALA A 79 -16.41 2.71 -6.53
CA ALA A 79 -16.35 2.73 -5.09
C ALA A 79 -15.16 3.55 -4.57
N TYR A 80 -14.14 3.84 -5.38
CA TYR A 80 -12.92 4.51 -4.92
C TYR A 80 -13.20 5.84 -4.22
N ASP A 81 -12.74 5.95 -2.97
CA ASP A 81 -12.84 7.14 -2.13
C ASP A 81 -11.45 7.75 -1.95
N ARG A 82 -11.16 8.78 -2.73
CA ARG A 82 -9.87 9.47 -2.73
C ARG A 82 -9.59 10.18 -1.41
N ASP A 83 -10.58 10.87 -0.86
CA ASP A 83 -10.41 11.65 0.38
C ASP A 83 -10.10 10.72 1.54
N LYS A 84 -10.79 9.58 1.62
CA LYS A 84 -10.48 8.55 2.61
C LYS A 84 -9.16 7.85 2.34
N THR A 85 -8.76 7.69 1.09
CA THR A 85 -7.42 7.16 0.75
C THR A 85 -6.33 8.11 1.25
N ILE A 86 -6.50 9.42 1.09
CA ILE A 86 -5.59 10.43 1.64
C ILE A 86 -5.57 10.38 3.17
N GLU A 87 -6.73 10.29 3.82
CA GLU A 87 -6.83 10.14 5.29
C GLU A 87 -6.14 8.86 5.77
N TYR A 88 -6.30 7.77 5.03
CA TYR A 88 -5.69 6.48 5.33
C TYR A 88 -4.17 6.55 5.26
N ILE A 89 -3.60 7.14 4.20
CA ILE A 89 -2.15 7.36 4.05
C ILE A 89 -1.60 8.22 5.20
N LYS A 90 -2.31 9.29 5.61
CA LYS A 90 -1.93 10.09 6.79
C LYS A 90 -1.94 9.25 8.07
N THR A 91 -2.91 8.35 8.20
CA THR A 91 -3.04 7.46 9.36
C THR A 91 -1.89 6.47 9.41
N ILE A 92 -1.51 5.89 8.27
CA ILE A 92 -0.29 5.07 8.15
C ILE A 92 0.93 5.87 8.65
N SER A 93 1.14 7.08 8.13
CA SER A 93 2.29 7.92 8.52
C SER A 93 2.36 8.22 10.02
N ARG A 94 1.23 8.52 10.68
CA ARG A 94 1.20 8.73 12.15
C ARG A 94 1.57 7.49 12.95
N ASN A 95 1.35 6.30 12.38
CA ASN A 95 1.59 5.02 13.06
C ASN A 95 2.91 4.35 12.66
N ILE A 96 3.70 4.97 11.78
CA ILE A 96 5.08 4.53 11.53
C ILE A 96 5.92 4.87 12.77
N PRO A 97 6.67 3.91 13.33
CA PRO A 97 7.54 4.15 14.48
C PRO A 97 8.52 5.31 14.26
N GLU A 98 8.83 6.03 15.34
CA GLU A 98 9.80 7.11 15.30
C GLU A 98 11.16 6.62 14.75
N GLY A 99 11.77 7.41 13.86
CA GLY A 99 13.03 7.07 13.19
C GLY A 99 12.89 6.12 12.01
N VAL A 100 11.70 5.58 11.74
CA VAL A 100 11.42 4.79 10.53
C VAL A 100 10.82 5.69 9.46
N ASN A 101 11.33 5.58 8.24
CA ASN A 101 10.77 6.23 7.06
C ASN A 101 10.23 5.19 6.08
N GLY A 102 9.47 5.64 5.08
CA GLY A 102 9.00 4.78 4.01
C GLY A 102 8.44 5.54 2.83
N PHE A 103 7.81 4.79 1.93
CA PHE A 103 7.05 5.35 0.83
C PHE A 103 5.75 4.60 0.56
N VAL A 104 4.80 5.30 -0.06
CA VAL A 104 3.64 4.69 -0.70
C VAL A 104 3.76 4.88 -2.21
N LYS A 105 3.74 3.78 -2.95
CA LYS A 105 3.61 3.78 -4.40
C LYS A 105 2.15 3.61 -4.80
N PHE A 106 1.63 4.59 -5.52
CA PHE A 106 0.23 4.61 -6.01
C PHE A 106 0.11 5.55 -7.21
N ASN A 107 -0.69 5.25 -8.22
CA ASN A 107 -0.70 6.02 -9.48
C ASN A 107 -1.78 7.11 -9.57
N ASP A 108 -2.55 7.37 -8.50
CA ASP A 108 -3.51 8.49 -8.51
C ASP A 108 -2.80 9.84 -8.40
N LEU A 109 -2.72 10.56 -9.52
CA LEU A 109 -2.06 11.86 -9.64
C LEU A 109 -2.62 12.91 -8.68
N GLU A 110 -3.91 12.85 -8.31
CA GLU A 110 -4.48 13.81 -7.37
C GLU A 110 -4.03 13.54 -5.93
N VAL A 111 -3.79 12.28 -5.58
CA VAL A 111 -3.17 11.92 -4.30
C VAL A 111 -1.72 12.42 -4.24
N HIS A 112 -0.96 12.31 -5.34
CA HIS A 112 0.39 12.89 -5.44
C HIS A 112 0.38 14.41 -5.24
N LYS A 113 -0.44 15.12 -6.01
CA LYS A 113 -0.58 16.58 -5.90
C LYS A 113 -0.96 17.02 -4.48
N TYR A 114 -1.76 16.21 -3.78
CA TYR A 114 -2.11 16.47 -2.39
C TYR A 114 -0.86 16.41 -1.49
N PHE A 115 -0.08 15.32 -1.55
CA PHE A 115 1.07 15.13 -0.66
C PHE A 115 2.31 15.95 -1.06
N ASP A 116 2.42 16.40 -2.31
CA ASP A 116 3.41 17.40 -2.71
C ASP A 116 3.22 18.73 -1.95
N LYS A 117 1.95 19.10 -1.71
CA LYS A 117 1.56 20.29 -0.95
C LYS A 117 1.47 20.04 0.56
N ASN A 118 1.27 18.79 0.97
CA ASN A 118 1.03 18.39 2.36
C ASN A 118 1.98 17.26 2.75
N LYS A 119 3.29 17.54 2.77
CA LYS A 119 4.31 16.54 3.04
C LYS A 119 4.11 15.88 4.39
N LEU A 120 4.27 14.56 4.42
CA LEU A 120 4.29 13.78 5.64
C LEU A 120 5.72 13.74 6.20
N PRO A 121 5.90 13.63 7.51
CA PRO A 121 7.22 13.70 8.14
C PRO A 121 8.11 12.49 7.83
N ASN A 122 7.52 11.33 7.52
CA ASN A 122 8.20 10.04 7.46
C ASN A 122 7.75 9.14 6.27
N LEU A 123 6.89 9.66 5.39
CA LEU A 123 6.30 8.89 4.30
C LEU A 123 6.21 9.74 3.04
N TYR A 124 6.78 9.30 1.92
CA TYR A 124 6.68 10.02 0.65
C TYR A 124 5.89 9.22 -0.40
N MET A 125 5.33 9.93 -1.38
CA MET A 125 4.60 9.32 -2.49
C MET A 125 5.54 9.01 -3.65
N THR A 126 5.32 7.88 -4.31
CA THR A 126 6.00 7.52 -5.56
C THR A 126 5.03 6.83 -6.51
N SER A 127 5.41 6.65 -7.77
CA SER A 127 4.56 6.09 -8.83
C SER A 127 5.35 5.09 -9.66
N ASP A 128 4.65 4.37 -10.53
CA ASP A 128 5.31 3.63 -11.58
C ASP A 128 6.11 4.56 -12.51
N LYS A 129 7.21 4.05 -13.07
CA LYS A 129 8.02 4.80 -14.02
C LYS A 129 7.24 5.06 -15.31
N PRO A 130 7.36 6.25 -15.92
CA PRO A 130 6.79 6.52 -17.24
C PRO A 130 7.24 5.48 -18.28
N GLY A 131 6.29 4.94 -19.06
CA GLY A 131 6.55 3.88 -20.04
C GLY A 131 6.69 2.46 -19.48
N GLY A 132 6.60 2.29 -18.15
CA GLY A 132 6.52 0.99 -17.50
C GLY A 132 5.11 0.41 -17.51
N LYS A 133 4.99 -0.87 -17.12
CA LYS A 133 3.70 -1.51 -16.85
C LYS A 133 3.03 -0.79 -15.68
N VAL A 134 1.77 -0.37 -15.87
CA VAL A 134 0.96 0.26 -14.82
C VAL A 134 0.51 -0.82 -13.85
N MET A 135 1.04 -0.81 -12.62
CA MET A 135 0.82 -1.85 -11.61
C MET A 135 0.11 -1.29 -10.36
N HIS A 136 0.49 -0.10 -9.91
CA HIS A 136 0.05 0.46 -8.63
C HIS A 136 -1.15 1.41 -8.80
N SER A 137 -2.10 1.03 -9.66
CA SER A 137 -3.34 1.78 -9.85
C SER A 137 -4.53 1.17 -9.12
N ASN A 138 -4.45 -0.11 -8.72
CA ASN A 138 -5.52 -0.82 -8.01
C ASN A 138 -5.25 -1.03 -6.50
N HIS A 139 -4.07 -0.65 -6.00
CA HIS A 139 -3.68 -0.78 -4.59
C HIS A 139 -2.58 0.25 -4.23
N LEU A 140 -2.36 0.44 -2.93
CA LEU A 140 -1.24 1.18 -2.34
C LEU A 140 -0.13 0.19 -1.99
N HIS A 141 1.08 0.39 -2.50
CA HIS A 141 2.24 -0.38 -2.06
C HIS A 141 3.03 0.44 -1.04
N LEU A 142 2.98 0.03 0.23
CA LEU A 142 3.72 0.64 1.33
C LEU A 142 5.03 -0.10 1.53
N GLU A 143 6.17 0.60 1.55
CA GLU A 143 7.47 0.03 1.91
C GLU A 143 8.19 0.91 2.91
N LEU A 144 8.76 0.31 3.97
CA LEU A 144 9.53 1.00 5.00
C LEU A 144 11.04 0.87 4.74
N SER A 145 11.78 1.97 4.80
CA SER A 145 13.18 2.09 4.36
C SER A 145 14.20 1.30 5.19
N SER A 146 13.79 0.75 6.34
CA SER A 146 14.41 -0.37 7.04
C SER A 146 13.65 -0.61 8.34
N LEU A 147 13.40 -1.87 8.65
CA LEU A 147 12.92 -2.24 9.98
C LEU A 147 14.08 -2.04 10.98
N PRO A 148 13.81 -1.57 12.21
CA PRO A 148 14.82 -1.59 13.25
C PRO A 148 15.43 -3.00 13.31
N LYS A 149 16.76 -3.11 13.28
CA LYS A 149 17.40 -4.40 13.55
C LYS A 149 16.91 -4.85 14.92
N VAL A 150 16.15 -5.94 14.97
CA VAL A 150 15.78 -6.57 16.24
C VAL A 150 17.09 -6.87 16.95
N LYS A 151 17.30 -6.23 18.12
CA LYS A 151 18.47 -6.49 18.96
C LYS A 151 18.37 -7.86 19.59
#